data_AF-A0A956M7A6-F1
#
_entry.id   AF-A0A956M7A6-F1
#
_cell.length_a   1.000
_cell.length_b   1.000
_cell.length_c   1.000
_cell.angle_alpha   90.00
_cell.angle_beta   90.00
_cell.angle_gamma   90.00
#
_symmetry.space_group_name_H-M   'P 1'
#
loop_
_entity.id
_entity.type
_entity.pdbx_description
1 polymer ?
#
loop_
_entity_poly.entity_id
_entity_poly.type
_entity_poly.pdbx_seq_one_letter_code
_entity_poly.pdbx_strand_id
1 'polypeptide(L)'
;MKGRVTAELLNIRSLPSLSARKIGVLTKDTVVSIINEQASWLEISFQNQSAYISGEFVLHLESEVNLTGRVKAALLNVRREPSLHSDVMGSLILDSRIDVLDENGEWLEIAFNNRSGYVHQDFVEVFETRIDDVAVVAVDRLNVRSRPDASANLLGVLERDARVKILSQTGKWCEIKFNEITAYIHSDYIERGDSKQAPSTQVVTPSDKQTAIVAEGDLKPAEKLPLTGSQIDKKVARTWNNFGGLLADMSGAYKIDPGAAVAVLCVESSGKGFEPQNQNRMIIRFENHLFWKYWGKNNAEKFHQHFKYGKYENNKLKVWLGHAWRKDPGGAWQTFHGNQTKEWDVLDFARSLSDTDALNCISMGMPQVMGFNYKSVGYSTVQDMFDKFSGDIRYHIEGLFDFFDKRMIKALQRRDFVEFAGYYNGSGQKDKYGQWIQNHYEAFQNFTS
;
A
#
# COMPACT_ATOMS: atom_id res chain seq x y z
N MET A 1 -16.56 24.74 -21.82
CA MET A 1 -16.96 24.80 -20.39
C MET A 1 -17.43 23.41 -19.98
N LYS A 2 -17.44 23.01 -18.70
CA LYS A 2 -18.03 21.72 -18.29
C LYS A 2 -19.39 21.95 -17.64
N GLY A 3 -20.29 20.99 -17.78
CA GLY A 3 -21.60 21.02 -17.12
C GLY A 3 -21.96 19.64 -16.56
N ARG A 4 -22.61 19.61 -15.39
CA ARG A 4 -23.08 18.38 -14.74
C ARG A 4 -24.59 18.24 -14.90
N VAL A 5 -25.05 17.09 -15.37
CA VAL A 5 -26.47 16.79 -15.54
C VAL A 5 -27.16 16.66 -14.19
N THR A 6 -28.26 17.39 -13.97
CA THR A 6 -29.02 17.38 -12.72
C THR A 6 -30.25 16.47 -12.77
N ALA A 7 -30.70 16.09 -13.97
CA ALA A 7 -31.86 15.22 -14.18
C ALA A 7 -31.47 13.74 -14.22
N GLU A 8 -32.31 12.86 -13.66
CA GLU A 8 -32.11 11.39 -13.69
C GLU A 8 -31.87 10.86 -15.10
N LEU A 9 -32.57 11.40 -16.10
CA LEU A 9 -32.36 11.13 -17.51
C LEU A 9 -32.51 12.42 -18.32
N LEU A 10 -31.47 12.80 -19.06
CA LEU A 10 -31.46 13.95 -19.95
C LEU A 10 -31.32 13.51 -21.41
N ASN A 11 -32.29 13.86 -22.26
CA ASN A 11 -32.26 13.47 -23.66
C ASN A 11 -31.22 14.26 -24.46
N ILE A 12 -30.43 13.55 -25.26
CA ILE A 12 -29.52 14.12 -26.26
C ILE A 12 -30.25 14.20 -27.61
N ARG A 13 -30.19 15.35 -28.27
CA ARG A 13 -30.91 15.63 -29.53
C ARG A 13 -30.00 16.06 -30.67
N SER A 14 -30.44 15.80 -31.90
CA SER A 14 -29.67 16.14 -33.11
C SER A 14 -29.67 17.62 -33.48
N LEU A 15 -30.62 18.41 -32.95
CA LEU A 15 -30.75 19.87 -33.16
C LEU A 15 -31.25 20.50 -31.85
N PRO A 16 -31.02 21.82 -31.61
CA PRO A 16 -31.45 22.52 -30.40
C PRO A 16 -32.96 22.79 -30.39
N SER A 17 -33.76 21.72 -30.34
CA SER A 17 -35.23 21.79 -30.35
C SER A 17 -35.86 20.55 -29.70
N LEU A 18 -36.99 20.75 -29.01
CA LEU A 18 -37.78 19.64 -28.43
C LEU A 18 -38.41 18.72 -29.48
N SER A 19 -38.57 19.19 -30.73
CA SER A 19 -39.06 18.38 -31.84
C SER A 19 -37.95 17.62 -32.58
N ALA A 20 -36.68 17.89 -32.28
CA ALA A 20 -35.55 17.23 -32.90
C ALA A 20 -35.43 15.76 -32.48
N ARG A 21 -34.88 14.91 -33.36
CA ARG A 21 -34.67 13.48 -33.10
C ARG A 21 -33.83 13.29 -31.83
N LYS A 22 -34.32 12.44 -30.91
CA LYS A 22 -33.53 11.92 -29.79
C LYS A 22 -32.49 10.94 -30.33
N ILE A 23 -31.23 11.18 -29.99
CA ILE A 23 -30.08 10.39 -30.44
C ILE A 23 -29.34 9.71 -29.28
N GLY A 24 -29.65 10.08 -28.03
CA GLY A 24 -29.07 9.46 -26.85
C GLY A 24 -29.75 9.94 -25.56
N VAL A 25 -29.18 9.51 -24.43
CA VAL A 25 -29.58 9.94 -23.09
C VAL A 25 -28.33 10.03 -22.21
N LEU A 26 -28.27 11.05 -21.36
CA LEU A 26 -27.31 11.20 -20.27
C LEU A 26 -28.03 10.88 -18.96
N THR A 27 -27.31 10.33 -17.99
CA THR A 27 -27.83 10.09 -16.64
C THR A 27 -27.49 11.27 -15.73
N LYS A 28 -28.11 11.30 -14.54
CA LYS A 28 -27.74 12.27 -13.51
C LYS A 28 -26.26 12.16 -13.13
N ASP A 29 -25.69 13.31 -12.80
CA ASP A 29 -24.29 13.51 -12.46
C ASP A 29 -23.30 13.27 -13.62
N THR A 30 -23.78 12.87 -14.81
CA THR A 30 -22.96 12.84 -16.03
C THR A 30 -22.39 14.22 -16.31
N VAL A 31 -21.09 14.30 -16.55
CA VAL A 31 -20.41 15.57 -16.85
C VAL A 31 -20.09 15.64 -18.33
N VAL A 32 -20.46 16.75 -18.95
CA VAL A 32 -20.28 16.98 -20.39
C VAL A 32 -19.41 18.20 -20.66
N SER A 33 -18.64 18.12 -21.73
CA SER A 33 -17.98 19.29 -22.32
C SER A 33 -18.97 20.08 -23.15
N ILE A 34 -19.30 21.29 -22.69
CA ILE A 34 -20.10 22.28 -23.41
C ILE A 34 -19.20 22.99 -24.42
N ILE A 35 -19.50 22.76 -25.70
CA ILE A 35 -18.82 23.35 -26.87
C ILE A 35 -19.34 24.76 -27.11
N ASN A 36 -20.66 24.94 -27.07
CA ASN A 36 -21.32 26.20 -27.36
C ASN A 36 -22.69 26.27 -26.66
N GLU A 37 -23.24 27.47 -26.54
CA GLU A 37 -24.55 27.71 -25.94
C GLU A 37 -25.44 28.49 -26.91
N GLN A 38 -26.63 27.97 -27.18
CA GLN A 38 -27.60 28.56 -28.10
C GLN A 38 -28.96 28.63 -27.41
N ALA A 39 -29.32 29.83 -26.92
CA ALA A 39 -30.50 30.05 -26.10
C ALA A 39 -30.54 29.09 -24.88
N SER A 40 -31.55 28.23 -24.77
CA SER A 40 -31.69 27.25 -23.68
C SER A 40 -31.04 25.89 -23.99
N TRP A 41 -30.26 25.78 -25.07
CA TRP A 41 -29.61 24.53 -25.49
C TRP A 41 -28.09 24.63 -25.38
N LEU A 42 -27.48 23.56 -24.91
CA LEU A 42 -26.04 23.39 -24.84
C LEU A 42 -25.60 22.42 -25.94
N GLU A 43 -24.63 22.83 -26.74
CA GLU A 43 -23.97 21.99 -27.73
C GLU A 43 -22.86 21.17 -27.05
N ILE A 44 -22.85 19.87 -27.28
CA ILE A 44 -21.88 18.90 -26.79
C ILE A 44 -21.36 18.03 -27.94
N SER A 45 -20.23 17.34 -27.72
CA SER A 45 -19.84 16.22 -28.57
C SER A 45 -20.50 14.95 -28.05
N PHE A 46 -21.16 14.17 -28.91
CA PHE A 46 -21.68 12.87 -28.55
C PHE A 46 -21.45 11.91 -29.71
N GLN A 47 -20.68 10.84 -29.50
CA GLN A 47 -20.29 9.89 -30.56
C GLN A 47 -19.61 10.59 -31.76
N ASN A 48 -18.70 11.54 -31.49
CA ASN A 48 -17.96 12.32 -32.50
C ASN A 48 -18.82 13.17 -33.45
N GLN A 49 -20.05 13.53 -33.04
CA GLN A 49 -20.92 14.46 -33.76
C GLN A 49 -21.46 15.53 -32.80
N SER A 50 -21.77 16.73 -33.33
CA SER A 50 -22.46 17.78 -32.58
C SER A 50 -23.84 17.29 -32.15
N ALA A 51 -24.15 17.49 -30.88
CA ALA A 51 -25.42 17.13 -30.28
C ALA A 51 -25.86 18.18 -29.27
N TYR A 52 -27.15 18.18 -28.90
CA TYR A 52 -27.76 19.22 -28.11
C TYR A 52 -28.52 18.67 -26.91
N ILE A 53 -28.32 19.28 -25.75
CA ILE A 53 -29.03 19.00 -24.50
C ILE A 53 -29.67 20.28 -23.95
N SER A 54 -30.74 20.13 -23.17
CA SER A 54 -31.38 21.30 -22.52
C SER A 54 -30.49 21.80 -21.39
N GLY A 55 -30.13 23.09 -21.42
CA GLY A 55 -29.31 23.73 -20.40
C GLY A 55 -29.99 23.84 -19.04
N GLU A 56 -31.32 23.77 -18.98
CA GLU A 56 -32.09 23.79 -17.71
C GLU A 56 -31.72 22.61 -16.78
N PHE A 57 -31.28 21.49 -17.36
CA PHE A 57 -30.91 20.28 -16.61
C PHE A 57 -29.40 20.12 -16.46
N VAL A 58 -28.66 21.22 -16.62
CA VAL A 58 -27.19 21.22 -16.54
C VAL A 58 -26.74 22.31 -15.59
N LEU A 59 -26.04 21.90 -14.54
CA LEU A 59 -25.32 22.81 -13.66
C LEU A 59 -23.95 23.10 -14.27
N HIS A 60 -23.68 24.35 -14.64
CA HIS A 60 -22.35 24.77 -15.07
C HIS A 60 -21.32 24.51 -13.97
N LEU A 61 -20.25 23.82 -14.33
CA LEU A 61 -19.10 23.63 -13.46
C LEU A 61 -18.14 24.79 -13.68
N GLU A 62 -17.59 25.32 -12.59
CA GLU A 62 -16.55 26.35 -12.64
C GLU A 62 -15.37 25.85 -13.48
N SER A 63 -14.68 26.77 -14.16
CA SER A 63 -13.50 26.51 -15.02
C SER A 63 -12.34 25.78 -14.32
N GLU A 64 -12.46 25.56 -13.01
CA GLU A 64 -11.47 25.00 -12.10
C GLU A 64 -11.83 23.56 -11.68
N VAL A 65 -12.52 22.74 -12.49
CA VAL A 65 -12.82 21.34 -12.12
C VAL A 65 -12.37 20.36 -13.20
N ASN A 66 -11.51 19.42 -12.83
CA ASN A 66 -11.14 18.23 -13.58
C ASN A 66 -11.91 17.01 -13.08
N LEU A 67 -12.07 16.01 -13.95
CA LEU A 67 -12.57 14.70 -13.56
C LEU A 67 -11.39 13.75 -13.45
N THR A 68 -11.33 13.01 -12.36
CA THR A 68 -10.38 11.91 -12.20
C THR A 68 -11.15 10.64 -11.90
N GLY A 69 -10.53 9.49 -12.10
CA GLY A 69 -11.12 8.21 -11.78
C GLY A 69 -10.16 7.31 -11.04
N ARG A 70 -10.70 6.36 -10.28
CA ARG A 70 -9.97 5.25 -9.68
C ARG A 70 -10.50 3.92 -10.21
N VAL A 71 -9.60 3.07 -10.69
CA VAL A 71 -9.96 1.76 -11.22
C VAL A 71 -10.37 0.81 -10.10
N LYS A 72 -11.56 0.19 -10.21
CA LYS A 72 -12.12 -0.80 -9.27
C LYS A 72 -11.83 -2.26 -9.66
N ALA A 73 -11.43 -2.49 -10.92
CA ALA A 73 -11.12 -3.83 -11.42
C ALA A 73 -9.66 -4.21 -11.16
N ALA A 74 -9.38 -5.50 -10.94
CA ALA A 74 -8.00 -6.00 -10.81
C ALA A 74 -7.14 -5.66 -12.04
N LEU A 75 -7.76 -5.69 -13.22
CA LEU A 75 -7.19 -5.30 -14.51
C LEU A 75 -8.32 -4.73 -15.39
N LEU A 76 -8.12 -3.56 -15.97
CA LEU A 76 -9.07 -2.85 -16.83
C LEU A 76 -8.38 -2.54 -18.17
N ASN A 77 -8.91 -3.07 -19.27
CA ASN A 77 -8.37 -2.79 -20.60
C ASN A 77 -8.68 -1.36 -21.04
N VAL A 78 -7.68 -0.67 -21.57
CA VAL A 78 -7.82 0.63 -22.24
C VAL A 78 -7.91 0.38 -23.73
N ARG A 79 -8.97 0.87 -24.37
CA ARG A 79 -9.28 0.63 -25.78
C ARG A 79 -9.11 1.88 -26.64
N ARG A 80 -8.91 1.69 -27.94
CA ARG A 80 -8.73 2.78 -28.90
C ARG A 80 -10.01 3.57 -29.18
N GLU A 81 -11.16 2.90 -29.15
CA GLU A 81 -12.51 3.44 -29.39
C GLU A 81 -13.45 2.97 -28.26
N PRO A 82 -14.58 3.66 -28.00
CA PRO A 82 -15.58 3.29 -26.99
C PRO A 82 -16.42 2.07 -27.40
N SER A 83 -15.77 0.92 -27.58
CA SER A 83 -16.39 -0.33 -28.03
C SER A 83 -15.63 -1.56 -27.55
N LEU A 84 -16.35 -2.62 -27.16
CA LEU A 84 -15.76 -3.91 -26.78
C LEU A 84 -15.01 -4.61 -27.92
N HIS A 85 -15.27 -4.23 -29.17
CA HIS A 85 -14.62 -4.78 -30.35
C HIS A 85 -13.40 -3.98 -30.81
N SER A 86 -13.10 -2.85 -30.14
CA SER A 86 -11.95 -2.02 -30.46
C SER A 86 -10.65 -2.62 -29.93
N ASP A 87 -9.53 -2.33 -30.62
CA ASP A 87 -8.19 -2.71 -30.21
C ASP A 87 -7.88 -2.27 -28.78
N VAL A 88 -7.29 -3.19 -28.00
CA VAL A 88 -6.77 -2.90 -26.67
C VAL A 88 -5.39 -2.26 -26.83
N MET A 89 -5.23 -1.04 -26.34
CA MET A 89 -3.98 -0.27 -26.38
C MET A 89 -3.11 -0.47 -25.13
N GLY A 90 -3.71 -0.97 -24.06
CA GLY A 90 -3.03 -1.22 -22.80
C GLY A 90 -4.01 -1.63 -21.71
N SER A 91 -3.55 -1.61 -20.47
CA SER A 91 -4.38 -1.93 -19.32
C SER A 91 -4.00 -1.09 -18.11
N LEU A 92 -4.95 -0.91 -17.21
CA LEU A 92 -4.82 -0.27 -15.91
C LEU A 92 -5.10 -1.30 -14.83
N ILE A 93 -4.46 -1.19 -13.68
CA ILE A 93 -4.66 -2.11 -12.55
C ILE A 93 -5.55 -1.49 -11.48
N LEU A 94 -6.03 -2.30 -10.54
CA LEU A 94 -6.78 -1.84 -9.36
C LEU A 94 -6.08 -0.64 -8.70
N ASP A 95 -6.88 0.35 -8.32
CA ASP A 95 -6.45 1.61 -7.70
C ASP A 95 -5.62 2.54 -8.60
N SER A 96 -5.46 2.23 -9.89
CA SER A 96 -4.87 3.19 -10.83
C SER A 96 -5.72 4.45 -10.87
N ARG A 97 -5.07 5.60 -10.74
CA ARG A 97 -5.68 6.91 -10.97
C ARG A 97 -5.65 7.24 -12.46
N ILE A 98 -6.73 7.79 -12.98
CA ILE A 98 -6.86 8.23 -14.37
C ILE A 98 -7.41 9.65 -14.43
N ASP A 99 -6.96 10.44 -15.40
CA ASP A 99 -7.60 11.70 -15.74
C ASP A 99 -8.71 11.41 -16.74
N VAL A 100 -9.94 11.74 -16.37
CA VAL A 100 -11.13 11.55 -17.21
C VAL A 100 -11.31 12.81 -18.05
N LEU A 101 -11.16 12.65 -19.36
CA LEU A 101 -11.25 13.72 -20.34
C LEU A 101 -12.72 13.99 -20.69
N ASP A 102 -13.49 12.92 -20.91
CA ASP A 102 -14.91 13.00 -21.29
C ASP A 102 -15.69 11.73 -20.94
N GLU A 103 -17.03 11.83 -20.95
CA GLU A 103 -17.95 10.71 -20.73
C GLU A 103 -18.77 10.44 -22.01
N ASN A 104 -18.51 9.30 -22.66
CA ASN A 104 -19.12 8.88 -23.91
C ASN A 104 -20.05 7.68 -23.70
N GLY A 105 -21.22 7.93 -23.11
CA GLY A 105 -22.20 6.88 -22.80
C GLY A 105 -21.66 5.93 -21.72
N GLU A 106 -21.44 4.66 -22.05
CA GLU A 106 -20.88 3.66 -21.12
C GLU A 106 -19.34 3.69 -21.01
N TRP A 107 -18.70 4.59 -21.74
CA TRP A 107 -17.25 4.67 -21.84
C TRP A 107 -16.72 6.01 -21.33
N LEU A 108 -15.68 5.96 -20.53
CA LEU A 108 -14.90 7.12 -20.12
C LEU A 108 -13.74 7.29 -21.10
N GLU A 109 -13.62 8.48 -21.69
CA GLU A 109 -12.40 8.88 -22.39
C GLU A 109 -11.38 9.35 -21.36
N ILE A 110 -10.15 8.83 -21.45
CA ILE A 110 -9.09 9.06 -20.49
C ILE A 110 -7.79 9.46 -21.17
N ALA A 111 -6.96 10.22 -20.48
CA ALA A 111 -5.58 10.42 -20.89
C ALA A 111 -4.79 9.12 -20.66
N PHE A 112 -4.17 8.59 -21.72
CA PHE A 112 -3.39 7.34 -21.67
C PHE A 112 -2.23 7.37 -22.66
N ASN A 113 -0.98 7.27 -22.15
CA ASN A 113 0.25 7.26 -22.97
C ASN A 113 0.35 8.42 -23.98
N ASN A 114 0.09 9.66 -23.52
CA ASN A 114 0.11 10.89 -24.34
C ASN A 114 -0.92 10.92 -25.48
N ARG A 115 -1.98 10.11 -25.39
CA ARG A 115 -3.13 10.08 -26.31
C ARG A 115 -4.41 9.84 -25.50
N SER A 116 -5.57 9.92 -26.14
CA SER A 116 -6.83 9.47 -25.55
C SER A 116 -6.98 7.96 -25.63
N GLY A 117 -7.62 7.35 -24.63
CA GLY A 117 -8.08 5.97 -24.64
C GLY A 117 -9.43 5.83 -23.93
N TYR A 118 -10.09 4.69 -24.08
CA TYR A 118 -11.45 4.48 -23.57
C TYR A 118 -11.50 3.30 -22.60
N VAL A 119 -12.17 3.50 -21.46
CA VAL A 119 -12.42 2.46 -20.45
C VAL A 119 -13.90 2.42 -20.10
N HIS A 120 -14.42 1.26 -19.70
CA HIS A 120 -15.85 1.14 -19.36
C HIS A 120 -16.12 1.71 -17.95
N GLN A 121 -17.17 2.53 -17.82
CA GLN A 121 -17.46 3.29 -16.59
C GLN A 121 -17.68 2.39 -15.36
N ASP A 122 -18.30 1.21 -15.53
CA ASP A 122 -18.58 0.28 -14.41
C ASP A 122 -17.34 -0.11 -13.62
N PHE A 123 -16.15 -0.06 -14.24
CA PHE A 123 -14.88 -0.43 -13.61
C PHE A 123 -14.09 0.75 -13.06
N VAL A 124 -14.66 1.96 -13.10
CA VAL A 124 -14.05 3.17 -12.58
C VAL A 124 -15.00 3.81 -11.57
N GLU A 125 -14.42 4.37 -10.51
CA GLU A 125 -15.10 5.31 -9.62
C GLU A 125 -14.62 6.70 -10.01
N VAL A 126 -15.52 7.59 -10.46
CA VAL A 126 -15.18 8.93 -10.96
C VAL A 126 -15.35 9.96 -9.84
N PHE A 127 -14.42 10.89 -9.74
CA PHE A 127 -14.37 11.96 -8.75
C PHE A 127 -14.17 13.32 -9.42
N GLU A 128 -14.82 14.33 -8.87
CA GLU A 128 -14.51 15.72 -9.18
C GLU A 128 -13.24 16.14 -8.43
N THR A 129 -12.36 16.85 -9.12
CA THR A 129 -11.13 17.40 -8.57
C THR A 129 -11.04 18.86 -8.92
N ARG A 130 -11.06 19.74 -7.93
CA ARG A 130 -10.87 21.17 -8.21
C ARG A 130 -9.40 21.41 -8.58
N ILE A 131 -9.16 22.26 -9.57
CA ILE A 131 -7.84 22.71 -10.00
C ILE A 131 -7.27 23.51 -8.84
N ASP A 132 -6.08 23.11 -8.38
CA ASP A 132 -5.38 23.71 -7.25
C ASP A 132 -6.18 23.75 -5.94
N ASP A 133 -6.96 22.68 -5.71
CA ASP A 133 -7.67 22.47 -4.45
C ASP A 133 -6.69 22.29 -3.29
N VAL A 134 -6.66 23.25 -2.37
CA VAL A 134 -5.81 23.23 -1.17
C VAL A 134 -6.66 23.05 0.07
N ALA A 135 -6.28 22.10 0.92
CA ALA A 135 -6.80 21.96 2.26
C ALA A 135 -5.85 22.58 3.27
N VAL A 136 -6.40 23.28 4.26
CA VAL A 136 -5.72 23.76 5.46
C VAL A 136 -6.20 22.95 6.64
N VAL A 137 -5.30 22.40 7.46
CA VAL A 137 -5.69 21.62 8.64
C VAL A 137 -6.23 22.52 9.74
N ALA A 138 -7.47 22.25 10.19
CA ALA A 138 -8.18 23.08 11.18
C ALA A 138 -8.00 22.59 12.64
N VAL A 139 -7.50 21.36 12.82
CA VAL A 139 -7.30 20.72 14.13
C VAL A 139 -5.82 20.65 14.49
N ASP A 140 -5.50 20.49 15.78
CA ASP A 140 -4.09 20.37 16.23
C ASP A 140 -3.33 19.27 15.49
N ARG A 141 -3.99 18.15 15.24
CA ARG A 141 -3.40 16.94 14.63
C ARG A 141 -4.42 16.23 13.76
N LEU A 142 -4.17 16.18 12.46
CA LEU A 142 -4.95 15.44 11.48
C LEU A 142 -4.23 14.18 11.03
N ASN A 143 -4.84 13.03 11.27
CA ASN A 143 -4.31 11.74 10.82
C ASN A 143 -4.33 11.61 9.30
N VAL A 144 -3.21 11.17 8.74
CA VAL A 144 -3.05 10.76 7.34
C VAL A 144 -3.10 9.24 7.28
N ARG A 145 -3.97 8.68 6.44
CA ARG A 145 -4.30 7.25 6.38
C ARG A 145 -3.93 6.64 5.04
N SER A 146 -3.68 5.33 5.01
CA SER A 146 -3.33 4.61 3.77
C SER A 146 -4.52 4.33 2.85
N ARG A 147 -5.75 4.45 3.35
CA ARG A 147 -7.01 4.24 2.64
C ARG A 147 -8.06 5.23 3.15
N PRO A 148 -9.16 5.48 2.41
CA PRO A 148 -10.27 6.32 2.84
C PRO A 148 -11.14 5.61 3.91
N ASP A 149 -10.52 5.27 5.05
CA ASP A 149 -11.11 4.50 6.15
C ASP A 149 -10.45 4.90 7.49
N ALA A 150 -11.25 5.18 8.51
CA ALA A 150 -10.79 5.62 9.83
C ALA A 150 -10.00 4.53 10.58
N SER A 151 -10.19 3.27 10.21
CA SER A 151 -9.49 2.11 10.74
C SER A 151 -8.19 1.80 9.99
N ALA A 152 -7.98 2.35 8.79
CA ALA A 152 -6.80 2.11 7.97
C ALA A 152 -5.49 2.54 8.66
N ASN A 153 -4.37 2.01 8.18
CA ASN A 153 -3.06 2.28 8.76
C ASN A 153 -2.79 3.78 8.80
N LEU A 154 -2.26 4.23 9.94
CA LEU A 154 -1.84 5.61 10.12
C LEU A 154 -0.49 5.78 9.42
N LEU A 155 -0.44 6.61 8.38
CA LEU A 155 0.79 6.93 7.65
C LEU A 155 1.51 8.15 8.21
N GLY A 156 0.82 8.97 9.01
CA GLY A 156 1.37 10.17 9.62
C GLY A 156 0.31 11.12 10.13
N VAL A 157 0.77 12.32 10.48
CA VAL A 157 -0.06 13.40 10.97
C VAL A 157 0.36 14.71 10.31
N LEU A 158 -0.64 15.51 9.96
CA LEU A 158 -0.49 16.91 9.60
C LEU A 158 -0.87 17.76 10.82
N GLU A 159 -0.06 18.74 11.16
CA GLU A 159 -0.34 19.68 12.25
C GLU A 159 -1.31 20.77 11.81
N ARG A 160 -1.86 21.54 12.77
CA ARG A 160 -2.71 22.70 12.46
C ARG A 160 -2.00 23.63 11.48
N ASP A 161 -2.79 24.22 10.57
CA ASP A 161 -2.35 25.14 9.53
C ASP A 161 -1.48 24.50 8.42
N ALA A 162 -1.19 23.19 8.50
CA ALA A 162 -0.56 22.47 7.41
C ALA A 162 -1.44 22.55 6.15
N ARG A 163 -0.78 22.75 5.00
CA ARG A 163 -1.44 22.95 3.71
C ARG A 163 -1.11 21.81 2.77
N VAL A 164 -2.12 21.15 2.23
CA VAL A 164 -1.96 20.02 1.31
C VAL A 164 -2.85 20.16 0.09
N LYS A 165 -2.30 19.78 -1.07
CA LYS A 165 -3.07 19.71 -2.30
C LYS A 165 -3.97 18.47 -2.26
N ILE A 166 -5.26 18.68 -2.49
CA ILE A 166 -6.23 17.61 -2.67
C ILE A 166 -6.18 17.14 -4.11
N LEU A 167 -6.00 15.83 -4.27
CA LEU A 167 -5.90 15.15 -5.56
C LEU A 167 -7.25 14.62 -6.02
N SER A 168 -8.11 14.23 -5.08
CA SER A 168 -9.48 13.77 -5.33
C SER A 168 -10.25 13.76 -4.00
N GLN A 169 -11.57 13.62 -4.04
CA GLN A 169 -12.37 13.38 -2.84
C GLN A 169 -13.44 12.32 -3.09
N THR A 170 -13.54 11.37 -2.15
CA THR A 170 -14.56 10.32 -2.12
C THR A 170 -15.32 10.40 -0.80
N GLY A 171 -16.58 10.82 -0.84
CA GLY A 171 -17.37 11.07 0.36
C GLY A 171 -16.66 12.06 1.29
N LYS A 172 -16.31 11.63 2.51
CA LYS A 172 -15.59 12.45 3.49
C LYS A 172 -14.07 12.33 3.44
N TRP A 173 -13.50 11.57 2.49
CA TRP A 173 -12.06 11.34 2.42
C TRP A 173 -11.45 12.09 1.25
N CYS A 174 -10.43 12.89 1.52
CA CYS A 174 -9.65 13.58 0.51
C CYS A 174 -8.35 12.81 0.26
N GLU A 175 -8.10 12.47 -1.00
CA GLU A 175 -6.82 11.91 -1.44
C GLU A 175 -5.79 13.03 -1.53
N ILE A 176 -4.59 12.79 -1.01
CA ILE A 176 -3.46 13.73 -1.03
C ILE A 176 -2.18 13.00 -1.43
N LYS A 177 -1.19 13.76 -1.88
CA LYS A 177 0.20 13.29 -1.91
C LYS A 177 0.82 13.55 -0.53
N PHE A 178 1.33 12.51 0.12
CA PHE A 178 2.01 12.61 1.40
C PHE A 178 3.31 11.82 1.31
N ASN A 179 4.47 12.48 1.49
CA ASN A 179 5.79 11.87 1.32
C ASN A 179 5.93 11.03 0.03
N GLU A 180 5.53 11.62 -1.10
CA GLU A 180 5.53 10.98 -2.41
C GLU A 180 4.64 9.72 -2.55
N ILE A 181 3.80 9.38 -1.56
CA ILE A 181 2.80 8.32 -1.67
C ILE A 181 1.37 8.88 -1.67
N THR A 182 0.44 8.13 -2.26
CA THR A 182 -1.00 8.43 -2.17
C THR A 182 -1.50 8.12 -0.77
N ALA A 183 -2.16 9.09 -0.13
CA ALA A 183 -2.71 8.95 1.20
C ALA A 183 -4.05 9.67 1.33
N TYR A 184 -4.73 9.51 2.46
CA TYR A 184 -6.08 10.02 2.67
C TYR A 184 -6.21 10.76 4.00
N ILE A 185 -6.87 11.92 3.95
CA ILE A 185 -7.23 12.72 5.13
C ILE A 185 -8.74 12.90 5.18
N HIS A 186 -9.28 13.15 6.36
CA HIS A 186 -10.72 13.28 6.54
C HIS A 186 -11.15 14.75 6.45
N SER A 187 -12.14 15.01 5.59
CA SER A 187 -12.63 16.35 5.24
C SER A 187 -13.19 17.17 6.40
N ASP A 188 -13.74 16.51 7.44
CA ASP A 188 -14.27 17.21 8.63
C ASP A 188 -13.18 17.98 9.43
N TYR A 189 -11.90 17.74 9.16
CA TYR A 189 -10.78 18.33 9.91
C TYR A 189 -9.93 19.31 9.10
N ILE A 190 -10.44 19.71 7.95
CA ILE A 190 -9.78 20.66 7.06
C ILE A 190 -10.75 21.78 6.66
N GLU A 191 -10.18 22.91 6.32
CA GLU A 191 -10.85 24.02 5.65
C GLU A 191 -10.28 24.17 4.23
N ARG A 192 -11.09 24.68 3.30
CA ARG A 192 -10.62 24.96 1.93
C ARG A 192 -9.80 26.24 1.94
N GLY A 193 -8.56 26.14 1.49
CA GLY A 193 -7.59 27.22 1.45
C GLY A 193 -7.49 27.88 0.07
N ASP A 194 -6.91 29.07 0.06
CA ASP A 194 -6.67 29.86 -1.14
C ASP A 194 -5.47 29.32 -1.93
N SER A 195 -5.64 29.06 -3.24
CA SER A 195 -4.67 28.37 -4.11
C SER A 195 -3.38 29.16 -4.37
N LYS A 196 -3.35 30.45 -4.02
CA LYS A 196 -2.20 31.36 -4.20
C LYS A 196 -1.08 31.18 -3.17
N GLN A 197 -1.32 30.45 -2.09
CA GLN A 197 -0.31 30.20 -1.06
C GLN A 197 0.23 28.78 -1.21
N ALA A 198 1.56 28.66 -1.29
CA ALA A 198 2.24 27.40 -1.51
C ALA A 198 1.87 26.35 -0.45
N PRO A 199 1.73 25.06 -0.83
CA PRO A 199 1.60 23.98 0.15
C PRO A 199 2.79 24.00 1.10
N SER A 200 2.53 24.17 2.40
CA SER A 200 3.51 23.99 3.46
C SER A 200 3.12 22.76 4.25
N THR A 201 3.86 21.68 4.03
CA THR A 201 3.64 20.41 4.73
C THR A 201 4.60 20.34 5.92
N GLN A 202 4.14 20.77 7.09
CA GLN A 202 4.78 20.33 8.34
C GLN A 202 4.28 18.91 8.63
N VAL A 203 5.09 17.94 8.22
CA VAL A 203 4.77 16.51 8.29
C VAL A 203 5.43 15.92 9.52
N VAL A 204 4.63 15.24 10.33
CA VAL A 204 5.15 14.34 11.38
C VAL A 204 4.66 12.93 11.03
N THR A 205 5.53 12.10 10.49
CA THR A 205 5.22 10.68 10.28
C THR A 205 5.20 9.92 11.63
N PRO A 206 4.53 8.75 11.71
CA PRO A 206 4.67 7.87 12.87
C PRO A 206 6.12 7.39 12.95
N SER A 207 6.75 7.21 11.76
CA SER A 207 8.19 7.08 11.61
C SER A 207 8.88 8.23 12.32
N ASP A 208 8.64 9.53 12.07
CA ASP A 208 9.34 10.63 12.76
C ASP A 208 9.21 10.62 14.29
N LYS A 209 8.11 10.10 14.86
CA LYS A 209 8.02 9.83 16.31
C LYS A 209 8.87 8.64 16.75
N GLN A 210 8.94 7.58 15.96
CA GLN A 210 9.86 6.45 16.15
C GLN A 210 11.32 6.80 15.82
N THR A 211 11.61 7.57 14.78
CA THR A 211 12.93 8.07 14.37
C THR A 211 13.49 9.00 15.44
N ALA A 212 12.64 9.79 16.12
CA ALA A 212 13.04 10.55 17.30
C ALA A 212 13.37 9.64 18.50
N ILE A 213 12.58 8.59 18.77
CA ILE A 213 12.91 7.56 19.78
C ILE A 213 14.21 6.83 19.42
N VAL A 214 14.47 6.59 18.13
CA VAL A 214 15.57 5.77 17.59
C VAL A 214 16.89 6.56 17.48
N ALA A 215 16.82 7.85 17.16
CA ALA A 215 18.00 8.71 17.07
C ALA A 215 18.66 8.96 18.44
N GLU A 216 17.89 8.84 19.52
CA GLU A 216 18.36 9.08 20.90
C GLU A 216 18.30 7.83 21.81
N GLY A 217 17.59 6.76 21.43
CA GLY A 217 17.37 5.57 22.26
C GLY A 217 18.52 4.55 22.25
N ASP A 218 18.86 4.05 23.43
CA ASP A 218 19.91 3.04 23.60
C ASP A 218 19.47 1.68 23.06
N LEU A 219 20.21 1.13 22.09
CA LEU A 219 19.91 -0.21 21.56
C LEU A 219 19.95 -1.27 22.67
N LYS A 220 20.88 -1.14 23.62
CA LYS A 220 21.09 -2.10 24.71
C LYS A 220 20.43 -1.59 25.98
N PRO A 221 19.91 -2.47 26.84
CA PRO A 221 19.32 -2.07 28.10
C PRO A 221 20.39 -1.62 29.09
N ALA A 222 20.02 -0.76 30.05
CA ALA A 222 20.87 -0.40 31.18
C ALA A 222 21.22 -1.64 32.03
N GLU A 223 20.24 -2.51 32.27
CA GLU A 223 20.40 -3.76 33.02
C GLU A 223 20.40 -4.98 32.10
N LYS A 224 21.45 -5.81 32.20
CA LYS A 224 21.59 -7.03 31.42
C LYS A 224 21.16 -8.26 32.22
N LEU A 225 20.50 -9.19 31.53
CA LEU A 225 20.13 -10.49 32.08
C LEU A 225 21.29 -11.48 32.01
N PRO A 226 21.46 -12.38 33.00
CA PRO A 226 22.52 -13.37 32.99
C PRO A 226 22.27 -14.46 31.92
N LEU A 227 23.33 -14.88 31.21
CA LEU A 227 23.27 -15.92 30.18
C LEU A 227 23.27 -17.35 30.77
N THR A 228 22.32 -17.62 31.66
CA THR A 228 22.20 -18.88 32.41
C THR A 228 20.88 -19.59 32.11
N GLY A 229 20.69 -20.80 32.66
CA GLY A 229 19.45 -21.58 32.48
C GLY A 229 19.37 -22.36 31.17
N SER A 230 18.13 -22.62 30.76
CA SER A 230 17.73 -23.37 29.56
C SER A 230 18.12 -22.65 28.26
N GLN A 231 17.88 -23.30 27.12
CA GLN A 231 18.10 -22.66 25.82
C GLN A 231 17.15 -21.49 25.56
N ILE A 232 15.92 -21.55 26.08
CA ILE A 232 14.95 -20.45 25.99
C ILE A 232 15.44 -19.28 26.84
N ASP A 233 15.87 -19.53 28.09
CA ASP A 233 16.37 -18.50 29.00
C ASP A 233 17.54 -17.73 28.39
N LYS A 234 18.54 -18.48 27.88
CA LYS A 234 19.71 -17.87 27.23
C LYS A 234 19.34 -17.09 25.96
N LYS A 235 18.31 -17.51 25.24
CA LYS A 235 17.85 -16.85 24.00
C LYS A 235 17.14 -15.53 24.30
N VAL A 236 16.26 -15.54 25.30
CA VAL A 236 15.59 -14.35 25.81
C VAL A 236 16.60 -13.36 26.38
N ALA A 237 17.53 -13.83 27.23
CA ALA A 237 18.58 -12.99 27.80
C ALA A 237 19.50 -12.39 26.72
N ARG A 238 19.89 -13.15 25.68
CA ARG A 238 20.66 -12.59 24.54
C ARG A 238 19.88 -11.51 23.79
N THR A 239 18.60 -11.74 23.53
CA THR A 239 17.74 -10.80 22.80
C THR A 239 17.60 -9.50 23.60
N TRP A 240 17.30 -9.60 24.89
CA TRP A 240 17.26 -8.44 25.78
C TRP A 240 18.61 -7.73 25.88
N ASN A 241 19.71 -8.43 26.13
CA ASN A 241 21.02 -7.80 26.29
C ASN A 241 21.52 -7.06 25.06
N ASN A 242 21.02 -7.42 23.88
CA ASN A 242 21.36 -6.79 22.62
C ASN A 242 20.41 -5.65 22.25
N PHE A 243 19.12 -5.76 22.58
CA PHE A 243 18.04 -4.91 22.01
C PHE A 243 17.08 -4.32 23.05
N GLY A 244 17.25 -4.65 24.33
CA GLY A 244 16.29 -4.40 25.40
C GLY A 244 16.02 -2.93 25.68
N GLY A 245 16.97 -2.03 25.41
CA GLY A 245 16.75 -0.59 25.59
C GLY A 245 15.72 -0.08 24.59
N LEU A 246 16.00 -0.24 23.29
CA LEU A 246 15.08 0.14 22.23
C LEU A 246 13.74 -0.61 22.31
N LEU A 247 13.77 -1.92 22.63
CA LEU A 247 12.54 -2.69 22.84
C LEU A 247 11.68 -2.13 23.99
N ALA A 248 12.31 -1.67 25.08
CA ALA A 248 11.59 -1.06 26.20
C ALA A 248 10.97 0.28 25.80
N ASP A 249 11.73 1.14 25.12
CA ASP A 249 11.25 2.46 24.66
C ASP A 249 10.06 2.32 23.71
N MET A 250 10.19 1.44 22.71
CA MET A 250 9.11 1.17 21.76
C MET A 250 7.90 0.53 22.44
N SER A 251 8.11 -0.47 23.30
CA SER A 251 7.02 -1.06 24.09
C SER A 251 6.28 -0.02 24.94
N GLY A 252 7.00 0.94 25.53
CA GLY A 252 6.42 2.05 26.27
C GLY A 252 5.46 2.89 25.43
N ALA A 253 5.85 3.22 24.19
CA ALA A 253 5.02 3.99 23.26
C ALA A 253 3.68 3.30 22.93
N TYR A 254 3.67 1.96 22.88
CA TYR A 254 2.48 1.16 22.59
C TYR A 254 1.80 0.58 23.84
N LYS A 255 2.30 0.88 25.05
CA LYS A 255 1.84 0.31 26.32
C LYS A 255 1.85 -1.23 26.33
N ILE A 256 2.84 -1.83 25.69
CA ILE A 256 3.05 -3.28 25.66
C ILE A 256 4.11 -3.62 26.71
N ASP A 257 4.04 -4.84 27.25
CA ASP A 257 5.09 -5.38 28.11
C ASP A 257 6.38 -5.62 27.28
N PRO A 258 7.55 -5.05 27.65
CA PRO A 258 8.81 -5.28 26.94
C PRO A 258 9.15 -6.77 26.78
N GLY A 259 8.82 -7.61 27.77
CA GLY A 259 9.00 -9.05 27.70
C GLY A 259 8.17 -9.70 26.59
N ALA A 260 6.99 -9.16 26.28
CA ALA A 260 6.16 -9.64 25.18
C ALA A 260 6.83 -9.34 23.82
N ALA A 261 7.39 -8.14 23.65
CA ALA A 261 8.13 -7.78 22.43
C ALA A 261 9.40 -8.65 22.27
N VAL A 262 10.14 -8.88 23.35
CA VAL A 262 11.29 -9.82 23.37
C VAL A 262 10.85 -11.24 22.96
N ALA A 263 9.73 -11.72 23.49
CA ALA A 263 9.21 -13.05 23.21
C ALA A 263 8.81 -13.23 21.73
N VAL A 264 8.09 -12.25 21.16
CA VAL A 264 7.76 -12.22 19.73
C VAL A 264 9.03 -12.31 18.89
N LEU A 265 10.00 -11.44 19.15
CA LEU A 265 11.24 -11.38 18.39
C LEU A 265 12.08 -12.67 18.48
N CYS A 266 12.07 -13.31 19.64
CA CYS A 266 12.69 -14.62 19.81
C CYS A 266 12.04 -15.69 18.92
N VAL A 267 10.71 -15.68 18.77
CA VAL A 267 10.00 -16.69 17.98
C VAL A 267 10.22 -16.49 16.47
N GLU A 268 10.25 -15.25 15.99
CA GLU A 268 10.29 -14.96 14.54
C GLU A 268 11.63 -15.28 13.85
N SER A 269 12.76 -14.90 14.46
CA SER A 269 14.09 -15.06 13.82
C SER A 269 15.14 -15.72 14.72
N SER A 270 14.72 -16.19 15.89
CA SER A 270 15.64 -16.47 16.98
C SER A 270 16.52 -15.28 17.41
N GLY A 271 16.06 -14.05 17.16
CA GLY A 271 16.74 -12.81 17.55
C GLY A 271 17.96 -12.45 16.69
N LYS A 272 18.04 -12.98 15.46
CA LYS A 272 19.14 -12.67 14.53
C LYS A 272 18.62 -11.79 13.38
N GLY A 273 19.16 -10.59 13.25
CA GLY A 273 18.87 -9.70 12.12
C GLY A 273 19.89 -9.74 10.98
N PHE A 274 21.15 -10.01 11.29
CA PHE A 274 22.25 -10.08 10.31
C PHE A 274 22.95 -11.44 10.31
N GLU A 275 23.60 -11.78 9.19
CA GLU A 275 24.42 -12.99 9.10
C GLU A 275 25.57 -12.93 10.12
N PRO A 276 25.83 -14.00 10.90
CA PRO A 276 26.85 -13.96 11.94
C PRO A 276 28.27 -13.68 11.42
N GLN A 277 28.56 -14.06 10.17
CA GLN A 277 29.86 -13.86 9.52
C GLN A 277 29.88 -12.69 8.54
N ASN A 278 28.74 -12.03 8.29
CA ASN A 278 28.65 -10.90 7.37
C ASN A 278 27.56 -9.92 7.82
N GLN A 279 27.96 -8.93 8.62
CA GLN A 279 27.02 -7.95 9.16
C GLN A 279 26.48 -6.97 8.10
N ASN A 280 26.99 -6.99 6.86
CA ASN A 280 26.44 -6.22 5.75
C ASN A 280 25.26 -6.93 5.06
N ARG A 281 24.93 -8.15 5.49
CA ARG A 281 23.82 -8.93 4.95
C ARG A 281 22.81 -9.23 6.03
N MET A 282 21.64 -8.62 5.91
CA MET A 282 20.51 -8.99 6.76
C MET A 282 20.07 -10.43 6.44
N ILE A 283 19.45 -11.08 7.41
CA ILE A 283 18.81 -12.36 7.21
C ILE A 283 17.59 -12.16 6.32
N ILE A 284 17.48 -12.94 5.26
CA ILE A 284 16.37 -12.90 4.32
C ILE A 284 15.81 -14.29 4.04
N ARG A 285 14.61 -14.32 3.47
CA ARG A 285 14.05 -15.53 2.84
C ARG A 285 13.31 -15.16 1.58
N PHE A 286 13.75 -15.68 0.43
CA PHE A 286 13.19 -15.40 -0.88
C PHE A 286 12.06 -16.38 -1.25
N GLU A 287 10.91 -15.86 -1.66
CA GLU A 287 9.73 -16.67 -1.94
C GLU A 287 9.44 -16.76 -3.44
N ASN A 288 9.92 -17.81 -4.11
CA ASN A 288 9.68 -18.07 -5.54
C ASN A 288 8.20 -17.97 -5.95
N HIS A 289 7.28 -18.46 -5.10
CA HIS A 289 5.85 -18.39 -5.40
C HIS A 289 5.30 -16.95 -5.37
N LEU A 290 5.90 -16.06 -4.57
CA LEU A 290 5.61 -14.63 -4.62
C LEU A 290 6.28 -14.00 -5.84
N PHE A 291 7.51 -14.38 -6.18
CA PHE A 291 8.16 -13.85 -7.37
C PHE A 291 7.43 -14.25 -8.65
N TRP A 292 6.81 -15.44 -8.68
CA TRP A 292 5.84 -15.80 -9.70
C TRP A 292 4.64 -14.84 -9.72
N LYS A 293 4.03 -14.59 -8.56
CA LYS A 293 2.88 -13.70 -8.43
C LYS A 293 3.16 -12.28 -8.93
N TYR A 294 4.30 -11.69 -8.58
CA TYR A 294 4.64 -10.30 -8.89
C TYR A 294 5.28 -10.13 -10.28
N TRP A 295 6.19 -11.03 -10.67
CA TRP A 295 6.96 -10.91 -11.91
C TRP A 295 6.73 -12.07 -12.88
N GLY A 296 6.77 -13.31 -12.38
CA GLY A 296 6.80 -14.51 -13.22
C GLY A 296 5.55 -14.75 -14.06
N LYS A 297 4.35 -14.36 -13.60
CA LYS A 297 3.10 -14.49 -14.38
C LYS A 297 3.17 -13.78 -15.74
N ASN A 298 3.84 -12.63 -15.78
CA ASN A 298 4.03 -11.84 -17.01
C ASN A 298 5.32 -12.22 -17.76
N ASN A 299 6.16 -13.08 -17.17
CA ASN A 299 7.47 -13.49 -17.68
C ASN A 299 7.62 -15.02 -17.62
N ALA A 300 6.55 -15.75 -17.96
CA ALA A 300 6.40 -17.16 -17.57
C ALA A 300 7.52 -18.06 -18.09
N GLU A 301 7.93 -17.88 -19.34
CA GLU A 301 9.03 -18.64 -19.94
C GLU A 301 10.33 -18.44 -19.15
N LYS A 302 10.71 -17.18 -18.94
CA LYS A 302 11.93 -16.82 -18.21
C LYS A 302 11.87 -17.25 -16.75
N PHE A 303 10.70 -17.18 -16.12
CA PHE A 303 10.51 -17.71 -14.77
C PHE A 303 10.77 -19.21 -14.73
N HIS A 304 10.16 -20.00 -15.60
CA HIS A 304 10.32 -21.47 -15.60
C HIS A 304 11.72 -21.94 -16.00
N GLN A 305 12.49 -21.11 -16.71
CA GLN A 305 13.90 -21.38 -16.97
C GLN A 305 14.72 -21.37 -15.68
N HIS A 306 14.41 -20.48 -14.72
CA HIS A 306 15.29 -20.18 -13.59
C HIS A 306 14.72 -20.51 -12.21
N PHE A 307 13.40 -20.57 -12.04
CA PHE A 307 12.73 -20.73 -10.76
C PHE A 307 11.68 -21.81 -10.83
N LYS A 308 11.49 -22.51 -9.71
CA LYS A 308 10.35 -23.39 -9.48
C LYS A 308 9.92 -23.36 -8.03
N TYR A 309 8.66 -23.68 -7.81
CA TYR A 309 8.04 -23.84 -6.50
C TYR A 309 6.89 -24.85 -6.64
N GLY A 310 6.29 -25.20 -5.51
CA GLY A 310 5.22 -26.17 -5.43
C GLY A 310 5.73 -27.57 -5.11
N LYS A 311 5.11 -28.20 -4.11
CA LYS A 311 5.23 -29.63 -3.85
C LYS A 311 3.86 -30.20 -3.55
N TYR A 312 3.54 -31.36 -4.15
CA TYR A 312 2.33 -32.09 -3.79
C TYR A 312 2.55 -32.86 -2.49
N GLU A 313 1.67 -32.65 -1.52
CA GLU A 313 1.57 -33.45 -0.31
C GLU A 313 0.10 -33.79 -0.07
N ASN A 314 -0.22 -35.07 0.13
CA ASN A 314 -1.59 -35.56 0.30
C ASN A 314 -2.55 -35.06 -0.80
N ASN A 315 -2.12 -35.15 -2.07
CA ASN A 315 -2.84 -34.67 -3.26
C ASN A 315 -3.21 -33.18 -3.25
N LYS A 316 -2.55 -32.36 -2.41
CA LYS A 316 -2.70 -30.91 -2.41
C LYS A 316 -1.38 -30.24 -2.76
N LEU A 317 -1.42 -29.33 -3.74
CA LEU A 317 -0.27 -28.49 -4.08
C LEU A 317 -0.03 -27.48 -2.96
N LYS A 318 1.13 -27.55 -2.33
CA LYS A 318 1.61 -26.54 -1.38
C LYS A 318 2.57 -25.61 -2.10
N VAL A 319 2.11 -24.40 -2.40
CA VAL A 319 2.87 -23.41 -3.19
C VAL A 319 4.10 -22.86 -2.44
N TRP A 320 4.09 -22.90 -1.11
CA TRP A 320 5.20 -22.48 -0.25
C TRP A 320 6.30 -23.54 -0.06
N LEU A 321 6.19 -24.69 -0.75
CA LEU A 321 7.18 -25.78 -0.71
C LEU A 321 7.85 -25.94 -2.08
N GLY A 322 8.94 -26.72 -2.15
CA GLY A 322 9.57 -27.07 -3.43
C GLY A 322 10.33 -25.93 -4.10
N HIS A 323 10.69 -24.89 -3.35
CA HIS A 323 11.46 -23.75 -3.83
C HIS A 323 12.85 -24.17 -4.29
N ALA A 324 13.16 -23.92 -5.55
CA ALA A 324 14.48 -24.12 -6.13
C ALA A 324 14.72 -23.16 -7.28
N TRP A 325 15.99 -22.89 -7.57
CA TRP A 325 16.41 -22.02 -8.66
C TRP A 325 17.64 -22.54 -9.40
N ARG A 326 17.98 -21.93 -10.52
CA ARG A 326 19.23 -22.14 -11.26
C ARG A 326 19.59 -20.91 -12.09
N LYS A 327 20.88 -20.56 -12.12
CA LYS A 327 21.39 -19.41 -12.87
C LYS A 327 21.40 -19.65 -14.38
N ASP A 328 21.79 -20.85 -14.79
CA ASP A 328 21.78 -21.30 -16.19
C ASP A 328 20.53 -22.18 -16.43
N PRO A 329 19.71 -21.91 -17.47
CA PRO A 329 18.58 -22.77 -17.83
C PRO A 329 18.96 -24.24 -18.09
N GLY A 330 20.22 -24.53 -18.46
CA GLY A 330 20.74 -25.89 -18.60
C GLY A 330 21.25 -26.51 -17.28
N GLY A 331 21.37 -25.72 -16.22
CA GLY A 331 21.99 -26.12 -14.96
C GLY A 331 21.11 -26.96 -14.04
N ALA A 332 21.75 -27.49 -13.00
CA ALA A 332 21.08 -28.24 -11.93
C ALA A 332 20.23 -27.31 -11.04
N TRP A 333 19.06 -27.79 -10.64
CA TRP A 333 18.19 -27.09 -9.68
C TRP A 333 18.79 -27.11 -8.28
N GLN A 334 18.80 -25.96 -7.63
CA GLN A 334 19.36 -25.78 -6.29
C GLN A 334 18.28 -25.33 -5.31
N THR A 335 18.17 -26.01 -4.17
CA THR A 335 17.42 -25.51 -3.01
C THR A 335 18.27 -24.50 -2.25
N PHE A 336 17.61 -23.51 -1.66
CA PHE A 336 18.28 -22.37 -1.03
C PHE A 336 17.79 -22.07 0.39
N HIS A 337 16.55 -22.45 0.74
CA HIS A 337 16.01 -22.21 2.07
C HIS A 337 16.85 -22.77 3.21
N GLY A 338 17.03 -21.94 4.24
CA GLY A 338 17.83 -22.27 5.43
C GLY A 338 19.33 -22.02 5.26
N ASN A 339 19.78 -21.48 4.12
CA ASN A 339 21.16 -21.09 3.88
C ASN A 339 21.22 -19.65 3.34
N GLN A 340 21.71 -18.72 4.16
CA GLN A 340 21.68 -17.30 3.82
C GLN A 340 22.51 -16.95 2.58
N THR A 341 23.68 -17.57 2.38
CA THR A 341 24.45 -17.38 1.14
C THR A 341 23.61 -17.70 -0.10
N LYS A 342 22.89 -18.83 -0.09
CA LYS A 342 22.03 -19.24 -1.21
C LYS A 342 20.76 -18.40 -1.35
N GLU A 343 20.19 -17.92 -0.24
CA GLU A 343 19.06 -16.98 -0.24
C GLU A 343 19.47 -15.66 -0.91
N TRP A 344 20.67 -15.16 -0.63
CA TRP A 344 21.22 -13.99 -1.28
C TRP A 344 21.56 -14.24 -2.76
N ASP A 345 22.12 -15.40 -3.12
CA ASP A 345 22.42 -15.71 -4.52
C ASP A 345 21.16 -15.70 -5.40
N VAL A 346 20.04 -16.27 -4.92
CA VAL A 346 18.77 -16.24 -5.66
C VAL A 346 18.16 -14.84 -5.69
N LEU A 347 18.29 -14.07 -4.61
CA LEU A 347 17.83 -12.68 -4.57
C LEU A 347 18.61 -11.83 -5.58
N ASP A 348 19.94 -11.88 -5.57
CA ASP A 348 20.79 -11.11 -6.48
C ASP A 348 20.46 -11.43 -7.94
N PHE A 349 20.23 -12.71 -8.25
CA PHE A 349 19.77 -13.12 -9.57
C PHE A 349 18.37 -12.57 -9.89
N ALA A 350 17.41 -12.69 -8.98
CA ALA A 350 16.05 -12.17 -9.18
C ALA A 350 16.02 -10.64 -9.35
N ARG A 351 16.84 -9.90 -8.60
CA ARG A 351 16.99 -8.44 -8.72
C ARG A 351 17.54 -8.02 -10.08
N SER A 352 18.39 -8.85 -10.69
CA SER A 352 18.85 -8.62 -12.08
C SER A 352 17.74 -8.76 -13.13
N LEU A 353 16.61 -9.40 -12.78
CA LEU A 353 15.43 -9.56 -13.64
C LEU A 353 14.37 -8.49 -13.38
N SER A 354 14.12 -8.21 -12.10
CA SER A 354 13.27 -7.11 -11.63
C SER A 354 13.59 -6.82 -10.17
N ASP A 355 14.28 -5.71 -9.92
CA ASP A 355 14.72 -5.31 -8.57
C ASP A 355 13.55 -5.15 -7.60
N THR A 356 12.56 -4.33 -7.95
CA THR A 356 11.38 -4.06 -7.12
C THR A 356 10.57 -5.33 -6.84
N ASP A 357 10.31 -6.17 -7.86
CA ASP A 357 9.53 -7.39 -7.66
C ASP A 357 10.29 -8.40 -6.79
N ALA A 358 11.60 -8.52 -6.98
CA ALA A 358 12.43 -9.41 -6.17
C ALA A 358 12.45 -8.98 -4.70
N LEU A 359 12.63 -7.69 -4.43
CA LEU A 359 12.62 -7.16 -3.06
C LEU A 359 11.24 -7.27 -2.40
N ASN A 360 10.14 -7.16 -3.15
CA ASN A 360 8.81 -7.45 -2.61
C ASN A 360 8.65 -8.91 -2.15
N CYS A 361 9.49 -9.83 -2.65
CA CYS A 361 9.37 -11.27 -2.44
C CYS A 361 10.30 -11.84 -1.36
N ILE A 362 11.00 -10.99 -0.61
CA ILE A 362 11.78 -11.44 0.54
C ILE A 362 11.12 -11.04 1.86
N SER A 363 11.19 -11.91 2.87
CA SER A 363 11.11 -11.44 4.25
C SER A 363 12.47 -10.89 4.67
N MET A 364 12.45 -9.80 5.45
CA MET A 364 13.63 -9.03 5.79
C MET A 364 13.88 -9.01 7.29
N GLY A 365 15.11 -9.33 7.68
CA GLY A 365 15.65 -9.11 9.01
C GLY A 365 15.04 -9.95 10.13
N MET A 366 15.30 -9.48 11.34
CA MET A 366 14.85 -10.10 12.59
C MET A 366 13.33 -10.27 12.73
N PRO A 367 12.47 -9.36 12.24
CA PRO A 367 11.02 -9.55 12.33
C PRO A 367 10.45 -10.39 11.19
N GLN A 368 11.24 -10.71 10.15
CA GLN A 368 10.77 -11.40 8.94
C GLN A 368 9.61 -10.66 8.24
N VAL A 369 9.62 -9.32 8.25
CA VAL A 369 8.60 -8.52 7.53
C VAL A 369 8.81 -8.69 6.03
N MET A 370 7.76 -9.10 5.32
CA MET A 370 7.79 -9.23 3.87
C MET A 370 7.95 -7.87 3.18
N GLY A 371 8.82 -7.78 2.18
CA GLY A 371 9.11 -6.54 1.44
C GLY A 371 7.87 -5.91 0.82
N PHE A 372 6.89 -6.70 0.34
CA PHE A 372 5.63 -6.14 -0.18
C PHE A 372 4.81 -5.34 0.84
N ASN A 373 5.16 -5.40 2.14
CA ASN A 373 4.55 -4.59 3.19
C ASN A 373 5.22 -3.22 3.36
N TYR A 374 6.23 -2.84 2.56
CA TYR A 374 7.01 -1.60 2.75
C TYR A 374 6.13 -0.36 2.99
N LYS A 375 5.05 -0.19 2.23
CA LYS A 375 4.10 0.94 2.43
C LYS A 375 3.36 0.85 3.77
N SER A 376 2.99 -0.36 4.16
CA SER A 376 2.26 -0.60 5.41
C SER A 376 3.10 -0.30 6.64
N VAL A 377 4.42 -0.46 6.53
CA VAL A 377 5.40 -0.17 7.59
C VAL A 377 6.12 1.18 7.39
N GLY A 378 5.59 2.06 6.53
CA GLY A 378 6.00 3.47 6.46
C GLY A 378 7.10 3.84 5.47
N TYR A 379 7.59 2.91 4.64
CA TYR A 379 8.59 3.22 3.62
C TYR A 379 7.98 3.64 2.28
N SER A 380 8.70 4.51 1.58
CA SER A 380 8.30 5.06 0.27
C SER A 380 8.37 4.03 -0.86
N THR A 381 9.38 3.17 -0.79
CA THR A 381 9.68 2.09 -1.74
C THR A 381 10.18 0.86 -0.99
N VAL A 382 10.17 -0.30 -1.65
CA VAL A 382 10.74 -1.51 -1.05
C VAL A 382 12.27 -1.45 -0.98
N GLN A 383 12.91 -0.68 -1.87
CA GLN A 383 14.34 -0.38 -1.84
C GLN A 383 14.71 0.44 -0.60
N ASP A 384 13.95 1.49 -0.29
CA ASP A 384 14.14 2.30 0.92
C ASP A 384 14.04 1.45 2.19
N MET A 385 13.01 0.59 2.29
CA MET A 385 12.90 -0.39 3.37
C MET A 385 14.14 -1.31 3.42
N PHE A 386 14.55 -1.86 2.27
CA PHE A 386 15.68 -2.78 2.16
C PHE A 386 17.00 -2.13 2.58
N ASP A 387 17.26 -0.90 2.14
CA ASP A 387 18.49 -0.15 2.43
C ASP A 387 18.56 0.20 3.91
N LYS A 388 17.45 0.65 4.50
CA LYS A 388 17.33 0.93 5.94
C LYS A 388 17.56 -0.34 6.77
N PHE A 389 16.86 -1.43 6.46
CA PHE A 389 17.05 -2.71 7.15
C PHE A 389 18.46 -3.26 6.95
N SER A 390 19.10 -3.02 5.82
CA SER A 390 20.48 -3.45 5.58
C SER A 390 21.51 -2.61 6.35
N GLY A 391 21.18 -1.35 6.65
CA GLY A 391 22.09 -0.40 7.28
C GLY A 391 22.17 -0.48 8.81
N ASP A 392 21.05 -0.73 9.51
CA ASP A 392 21.03 -0.78 10.97
C ASP A 392 19.97 -1.77 11.51
N ILE A 393 20.33 -2.50 12.56
CA ILE A 393 19.45 -3.42 13.28
C ILE A 393 18.27 -2.70 13.95
N ARG A 394 18.41 -1.41 14.26
CA ARG A 394 17.31 -0.59 14.83
C ARG A 394 16.08 -0.60 13.93
N TYR A 395 16.27 -0.49 12.61
CA TYR A 395 15.17 -0.53 11.64
C TYR A 395 14.45 -1.89 11.59
N HIS A 396 15.10 -2.98 12.01
CA HIS A 396 14.41 -4.28 12.14
C HIS A 396 13.44 -4.27 13.31
N ILE A 397 13.81 -3.60 14.41
CA ILE A 397 12.96 -3.48 15.58
C ILE A 397 11.85 -2.48 15.29
N GLU A 398 12.14 -1.35 14.64
CA GLU A 398 11.14 -0.39 14.17
C GLU A 398 10.10 -1.06 13.28
N GLY A 399 10.56 -1.73 12.23
CA GLY A 399 9.69 -2.41 11.28
C GLY A 399 8.82 -3.49 11.92
N LEU A 400 9.24 -4.09 13.04
CA LEU A 400 8.38 -5.00 13.82
C LEU A 400 7.16 -4.26 14.38
N PHE A 401 7.39 -3.15 15.08
CA PHE A 401 6.30 -2.38 15.69
C PHE A 401 5.45 -1.65 14.65
N ASP A 402 6.05 -1.19 13.56
CA ASP A 402 5.33 -0.58 12.42
C ASP A 402 4.41 -1.59 11.74
N PHE A 403 4.78 -2.86 11.77
CA PHE A 403 3.94 -3.94 11.26
C PHE A 403 2.77 -4.28 12.18
N PHE A 404 2.84 -3.94 13.47
CA PHE A 404 1.76 -4.23 14.41
C PHE A 404 0.53 -3.37 14.14
N ASP A 405 -0.54 -4.02 13.70
CA ASP A 405 -1.84 -3.37 13.61
C ASP A 405 -2.50 -3.19 14.99
N LYS A 406 -3.61 -2.44 15.04
CA LYS A 406 -4.34 -2.19 16.29
C LYS A 406 -4.80 -3.46 17.02
N ARG A 407 -5.05 -4.56 16.30
CA ARG A 407 -5.50 -5.83 16.87
C ARG A 407 -4.33 -6.58 17.49
N MET A 408 -3.19 -6.60 16.80
CA MET A 408 -1.93 -7.14 17.32
C MET A 408 -1.50 -6.41 18.59
N ILE A 409 -1.47 -5.08 18.58
CA ILE A 409 -1.15 -4.26 19.76
C ILE A 409 -2.07 -4.61 20.93
N LYS A 410 -3.39 -4.66 20.69
CA LYS A 410 -4.38 -4.99 21.73
C LYS A 410 -4.20 -6.42 22.28
N ALA A 411 -3.85 -7.39 21.43
CA ALA A 411 -3.58 -8.75 21.86
C ALA A 411 -2.33 -8.80 22.75
N LEU A 412 -1.24 -8.12 22.35
CA LEU A 412 -0.01 -8.02 23.16
C LEU A 412 -0.24 -7.29 24.49
N GLN A 413 -1.03 -6.22 24.52
CA GLN A 413 -1.43 -5.52 25.75
C GLN A 413 -2.17 -6.43 26.74
N ARG A 414 -3.00 -7.37 26.22
CA ARG A 414 -3.68 -8.38 27.03
C ARG A 414 -2.84 -9.64 27.28
N ARG A 415 -1.65 -9.73 26.68
CA ARG A 415 -0.79 -10.94 26.66
C ARG A 415 -1.50 -12.16 26.06
N ASP A 416 -2.42 -11.94 25.13
CA ASP A 416 -3.07 -12.99 24.35
C ASP A 416 -2.21 -13.35 23.14
N PHE A 417 -1.23 -14.22 23.36
CA PHE A 417 -0.25 -14.57 22.33
C PHE A 417 -0.82 -15.47 21.23
N VAL A 418 -1.89 -16.21 21.49
CA VAL A 418 -2.57 -17.03 20.48
C VAL A 418 -3.32 -16.13 19.51
N GLU A 419 -4.03 -15.12 20.01
CA GLU A 419 -4.70 -14.14 19.16
C GLU A 419 -3.68 -13.32 18.36
N PHE A 420 -2.62 -12.85 19.01
CA PHE A 420 -1.51 -12.17 18.34
C PHE A 420 -0.91 -13.02 17.22
N ALA A 421 -0.55 -14.27 17.50
CA ALA A 421 0.02 -15.17 16.51
C ALA A 421 -0.94 -15.43 15.34
N GLY A 422 -2.25 -15.47 15.59
CA GLY A 422 -3.26 -15.57 14.54
C GLY A 422 -3.28 -14.37 13.58
N TYR A 423 -3.05 -13.16 14.10
CA TYR A 423 -2.92 -11.96 13.28
C TYR A 423 -1.57 -11.88 12.56
N TYR A 424 -0.47 -12.22 13.25
CA TYR A 424 0.89 -12.06 12.72
C TYR A 424 1.28 -13.17 11.74
N ASN A 425 1.07 -14.44 12.12
CA ASN A 425 1.50 -15.63 11.38
C ASN A 425 0.36 -16.29 10.58
N GLY A 426 -0.88 -15.85 10.79
CA GLY A 426 -2.08 -16.46 10.22
C GLY A 426 -2.68 -17.58 11.09
N SER A 427 -3.95 -17.90 10.83
CA SER A 427 -4.74 -18.79 11.69
C SER A 427 -4.29 -20.25 11.72
N GLY A 428 -3.55 -20.71 10.69
CA GLY A 428 -3.25 -22.13 10.50
C GLY A 428 -2.31 -22.76 11.54
N GLN A 429 -1.50 -21.95 12.24
CA GLN A 429 -0.56 -22.42 13.28
C GLN A 429 -0.59 -21.55 14.55
N LYS A 430 -1.63 -20.73 14.72
CA LYS A 430 -1.69 -19.71 15.79
C LYS A 430 -1.47 -20.28 17.20
N ASP A 431 -1.99 -21.47 17.50
CA ASP A 431 -1.85 -22.06 18.84
C ASP A 431 -0.41 -22.46 19.13
N LYS A 432 0.28 -23.02 18.12
CA LYS A 432 1.69 -23.41 18.22
C LYS A 432 2.60 -22.20 18.39
N TYR A 433 2.44 -21.18 17.55
CA TYR A 433 3.22 -19.95 17.66
C TYR A 433 2.90 -19.18 18.94
N GLY A 434 1.62 -19.09 19.31
CA GLY A 434 1.19 -18.47 20.56
C GLY A 434 1.80 -19.14 21.78
N GLN A 435 1.83 -20.48 21.82
CA GLN A 435 2.50 -21.22 22.89
C GLN A 435 4.02 -20.97 22.91
N TRP A 436 4.67 -20.88 21.76
CA TRP A 436 6.09 -20.55 21.71
C TRP A 436 6.35 -19.14 22.25
N ILE A 437 5.53 -18.15 21.91
CA ILE A 437 5.66 -16.78 22.43
C ILE A 437 5.43 -16.80 23.95
N GLN A 438 4.39 -17.49 24.44
CA GLN A 438 4.11 -17.66 25.88
C GLN A 438 5.33 -18.20 26.63
N ASN A 439 5.96 -19.27 26.13
CA ASN A 439 7.12 -19.89 26.79
C ASN A 439 8.32 -18.92 26.88
N HIS A 440 8.56 -18.11 25.84
CA HIS A 440 9.65 -17.11 25.88
C HIS A 440 9.29 -15.93 26.78
N TYR A 441 8.02 -15.55 26.83
CA TYR A 441 7.54 -14.51 27.74
C TYR A 441 7.72 -14.92 29.20
N GLU A 442 7.31 -16.14 29.58
CA GLU A 442 7.51 -16.69 30.93
C GLU A 442 8.99 -16.76 31.31
N ALA A 443 9.84 -17.19 30.38
CA ALA A 443 11.30 -17.19 30.60
C ALA A 443 11.86 -15.78 30.86
N PHE A 444 11.34 -14.75 30.19
CA PHE A 444 11.72 -13.35 30.45
C PHE A 444 11.23 -12.89 31.83
N GLN A 445 9.99 -13.22 32.19
CA GLN A 445 9.43 -12.84 33.49
C GLN A 445 10.24 -13.46 34.63
N ASN A 446 10.70 -14.71 34.51
CA ASN A 446 11.55 -15.35 35.53
C ASN A 446 12.86 -14.61 35.85
N PHE A 447 13.35 -13.76 34.94
CA PHE A 447 14.53 -12.92 35.18
C PHE A 447 14.21 -11.57 35.82
N THR A 448 12.97 -11.11 35.69
CA THR A 448 12.54 -9.73 36.01
C THR A 448 11.48 -9.66 37.11
N SER A 449 11.07 -10.83 37.63
CA SER A 449 10.12 -10.98 38.75
C SER A 449 10.75 -10.73 40.11
#